data_AF-A0A496WBF1-F1
#
_entry.id   AF-A0A496WBF1-F1
#
_cell.length_a   1.000
_cell.length_b   1.000
_cell.length_c   1.000
_cell.angle_alpha   90.00
_cell.angle_beta   90.00
_cell.angle_gamma   90.00
#
_symmetry.space_group_name_H-M   'P 1'
#
loop_
_entity.id
_entity.type
_entity.pdbx_description
1 polymer ?
#
loop_
_entity_poly.entity_id
_entity_poly.type
_entity_poly.pdbx_seq_one_letter_code
_entity_poly.pdbx_strand_id
1 'polypeptide(L)'
;MSSYDYQHITLVPPSACGEAAAPYLPFSRLAGRYDMTINSGVAARVDVEKMKQYCQTLFLDIRQGKVTDDTIYILHPNYLEEFKKATVPIVCLKIDGFDTCVTEASFKQWEGSQHY
;
A
#
# COMPACT_ATOMS: atom_id res chain seq x y z
N MET A 1 -21.07 -14.62 0.02
CA MET A 1 -19.96 -14.01 0.79
C MET A 1 -19.12 -13.26 -0.21
N SER A 2 -19.20 -11.93 -0.21
CA SER A 2 -18.51 -11.10 -1.20
C SER A 2 -17.03 -11.05 -0.81
N SER A 3 -16.17 -11.72 -1.58
CA SER A 3 -14.71 -11.69 -1.38
C SER A 3 -14.21 -10.36 -1.89
N TYR A 4 -13.91 -9.42 -1.01
CA TYR A 4 -13.19 -8.21 -1.42
C TYR A 4 -11.72 -8.61 -1.70
N ASP A 5 -11.26 -8.40 -2.93
CA ASP A 5 -9.96 -8.90 -3.43
C ASP A 5 -8.74 -8.24 -2.76
N TYR A 6 -8.93 -7.06 -2.15
CA TYR A 6 -7.89 -6.33 -1.42
C TYR A 6 -8.16 -6.33 0.08
N GLN A 7 -7.14 -6.64 0.88
CA GLN A 7 -7.20 -6.69 2.35
C GLN A 7 -6.39 -5.58 3.03
N HIS A 8 -5.44 -4.97 2.31
CA HIS A 8 -4.50 -4.02 2.89
C HIS A 8 -4.34 -2.75 2.06
N ILE A 9 -4.21 -1.61 2.74
CA ILE A 9 -3.69 -0.36 2.18
C ILE A 9 -2.30 -0.13 2.79
N THR A 10 -1.28 0.03 1.95
CA THR A 10 0.08 0.36 2.39
C THR A 10 0.49 1.71 1.84
N LEU A 11 0.69 2.68 2.74
CA LEU A 11 1.32 3.96 2.41
C LEU A 11 2.83 3.76 2.30
N VAL A 12 3.44 4.23 1.22
CA VAL A 12 4.88 4.12 0.96
C VAL A 12 5.49 5.52 0.75
N PRO A 13 6.02 6.16 1.80
CA PRO A 13 6.04 5.70 3.19
C PRO A 13 4.82 6.18 3.99
N PRO A 14 4.53 5.56 5.15
CA PRO A 14 3.70 6.20 6.16
C PRO A 14 4.48 7.34 6.83
N SER A 15 3.77 8.28 7.46
CA SER A 15 4.35 9.48 8.09
C SER A 15 5.42 9.20 9.15
N ALA A 16 5.43 8.02 9.76
CA ALA A 16 6.46 7.64 10.73
C ALA A 16 7.79 7.21 10.09
N CYS A 17 7.81 6.92 8.79
CA CYS A 17 9.00 6.47 8.07
C CYS A 17 9.60 7.55 7.15
N GLY A 18 8.98 8.73 7.04
CA GLY A 18 9.42 9.82 6.18
C GLY A 18 8.29 10.75 5.75
N GLU A 19 8.49 11.45 4.64
CA GLU A 19 7.45 12.26 4.00
C GLU A 19 6.31 11.36 3.52
N ALA A 20 5.12 11.54 4.11
CA ALA A 20 4.01 10.63 3.92
C ALA A 20 3.51 10.62 2.46
N ALA A 21 3.25 9.44 1.92
CA ALA A 21 2.63 9.27 0.60
C ALA A 21 1.25 9.91 0.49
N ALA A 22 0.50 9.92 1.60
CA ALA A 22 -0.84 10.46 1.65
C ALA A 22 -1.25 10.85 3.08
N PRO A 23 -2.29 11.68 3.24
CA PRO A 23 -2.90 11.94 4.54
C PRO A 23 -3.44 10.64 5.16
N TYR A 24 -3.02 10.31 6.39
CA TYR A 24 -3.37 9.04 7.02
C TYR A 24 -4.89 8.88 7.28
N LEU A 25 -5.56 9.92 7.78
CA LEU A 25 -6.95 9.81 8.25
C LEU A 25 -7.95 9.42 7.15
N PRO A 26 -7.94 10.02 5.95
CA PRO A 26 -8.81 9.60 4.85
C PRO A 26 -8.62 8.12 4.46
N PHE A 27 -7.38 7.67 4.31
CA PHE A 27 -7.08 6.28 3.93
C PHE A 27 -7.38 5.29 5.06
N SER A 28 -7.19 5.68 6.33
CA SER A 28 -7.61 4.87 7.48
C SER A 28 -9.13 4.71 7.53
N ARG A 29 -9.88 5.77 7.24
CA ARG A 29 -11.35 5.69 7.14
C ARG A 29 -11.80 4.84 5.97
N LEU A 30 -11.10 4.90 4.84
CA LEU A 30 -11.37 4.06 3.68
C LEU A 30 -11.13 2.59 4.01
N ALA A 31 -9.96 2.27 4.58
CA ALA A 31 -9.63 0.91 5.00
C ALA A 31 -10.69 0.36 5.96
N GLY A 32 -11.07 1.12 6.99
CA GLY A 32 -12.09 0.70 7.95
C GLY A 32 -13.50 0.55 7.37
N ARG A 33 -13.82 1.21 6.24
CA ARG A 33 -15.11 1.03 5.55
C ARG A 33 -15.19 -0.31 4.81
N TYR A 34 -14.06 -0.80 4.32
CA TYR A 34 -13.95 -2.00 3.49
C TYR A 34 -13.32 -3.18 4.25
N ASP A 35 -13.29 -3.13 5.59
CA ASP A 35 -12.68 -4.15 6.45
C ASP A 35 -11.20 -4.46 6.12
N MET A 36 -10.48 -3.46 5.60
CA MET A 36 -9.07 -3.55 5.27
C MET A 36 -8.19 -3.03 6.41
N THR A 37 -6.93 -3.46 6.46
CA THR A 37 -5.93 -2.84 7.34
C THR A 37 -5.21 -1.70 6.63
N ILE A 38 -4.66 -0.76 7.39
CA ILE A 38 -3.70 0.22 6.88
C ILE A 38 -2.43 0.20 7.73
N ASN A 39 -1.25 0.36 7.12
CA ASN A 39 -0.02 0.50 7.88
C ASN A 39 -0.05 1.79 8.72
N SER A 40 -0.25 1.63 10.04
CA SER A 40 -0.30 2.77 10.96
C SER A 40 1.08 3.04 11.54
N GLY A 41 1.74 4.09 11.06
CA GLY A 41 2.91 4.65 11.75
C GLY A 41 2.54 5.34 13.07
N VAL A 42 1.28 5.76 13.23
CA VAL A 42 0.84 6.62 14.34
C VAL A 42 0.70 5.87 15.66
N ALA A 43 0.32 4.58 15.63
CA ALA A 43 0.11 3.78 16.85
C ALA A 43 1.42 3.31 17.50
N ALA A 44 2.52 3.23 16.74
CA ALA A 44 3.81 2.72 17.23
C ALA A 44 4.65 3.73 18.03
N ARG A 45 4.03 4.81 18.55
CA ARG A 45 4.64 5.67 19.59
C ARG A 45 5.06 4.89 20.86
N VAL A 46 4.58 3.66 21.01
CA VAL A 46 4.87 2.78 22.15
C VAL A 46 6.18 1.99 21.96
N ASP A 47 6.69 1.85 20.72
CA ASP A 47 7.87 1.02 20.44
C ASP A 47 8.67 1.55 19.24
N VAL A 48 9.65 2.42 19.54
CA VAL A 48 10.51 3.08 18.53
C VAL A 48 11.36 2.07 17.77
N GLU A 49 11.77 0.97 18.40
CA GLU A 49 12.58 -0.06 17.74
C GLU A 49 11.76 -0.82 16.71
N LYS A 50 10.54 -1.23 17.06
CA LYS A 50 9.62 -1.85 16.09
C LYS A 50 9.27 -0.91 14.95
N MET A 51 9.12 0.39 15.22
CA MET A 51 8.89 1.37 14.17
C MET A 51 10.07 1.41 13.19
N LYS A 52 11.30 1.50 13.71
CA LYS A 52 12.51 1.55 12.89
C LYS A 52 12.66 0.27 12.06
N GLN A 53 12.44 -0.89 12.66
CA GLN A 53 12.46 -2.18 11.97
C GLN A 53 11.41 -2.23 10.87
N TYR A 54 10.18 -1.79 11.14
CA TYR A 54 9.12 -1.72 10.15
C TYR A 54 9.51 -0.85 8.95
N CYS A 55 10.00 0.37 9.19
CA CYS A 55 10.43 1.26 8.11
C CYS A 55 11.57 0.65 7.28
N GLN A 56 12.55 0.02 7.94
CA GLN A 56 13.66 -0.65 7.26
C GLN A 56 13.19 -1.81 6.39
N THR A 57 12.31 -2.66 6.92
CA THR A 57 11.72 -3.79 6.18
C THR A 57 10.91 -3.30 4.99
N LEU A 58 10.04 -2.30 5.19
CA LEU A 58 9.22 -1.73 4.11
C LEU A 58 10.09 -1.28 2.94
N PHE A 59 11.10 -0.45 3.18
CA PHE A 59 11.98 0.04 2.10
C PHE A 59 12.90 -1.05 1.54
N LEU A 60 13.26 -2.07 2.33
CA LEU A 60 13.99 -3.22 1.80
C LEU A 60 13.12 -4.02 0.83
N ASP A 61 11.87 -4.26 1.18
CA ASP A 61 10.92 -4.99 0.33
C ASP A 61 10.66 -4.24 -0.98
N ILE A 62 10.46 -2.92 -0.95
CA ILE A 62 10.34 -2.10 -2.18
C ILE A 62 11.61 -2.20 -3.04
N ARG A 63 12.81 -2.04 -2.46
CA ARG A 63 14.08 -2.18 -3.20
C ARG A 63 14.28 -3.56 -3.82
N GLN A 64 13.78 -4.60 -3.15
CA GLN A 64 13.83 -5.98 -3.62
C GLN A 64 12.70 -6.31 -4.60
N GLY A 65 11.81 -5.36 -4.90
CA GLY A 65 10.67 -5.54 -5.77
C GLY A 65 9.63 -6.51 -5.21
N LYS A 66 9.53 -6.64 -3.88
CA LYS A 66 8.51 -7.45 -3.22
C LYS A 66 7.22 -6.66 -3.08
N VAL A 67 6.15 -7.22 -3.62
CA VAL A 67 4.78 -6.71 -3.56
C VAL A 67 3.84 -7.91 -3.35
N THR A 68 2.68 -7.69 -2.75
CA THR A 68 1.68 -8.73 -2.47
C THR A 68 0.37 -8.44 -3.19
N ASP A 69 -0.33 -9.50 -3.60
CA ASP A 69 -1.54 -9.39 -4.42
C ASP A 69 -2.75 -8.83 -3.67
N ASP A 70 -2.78 -8.93 -2.34
CA ASP A 70 -3.88 -8.47 -1.50
C ASP A 70 -3.77 -6.99 -1.08
N THR A 71 -2.79 -6.25 -1.60
CA THR A 71 -2.43 -4.93 -1.10
C THR A 71 -2.55 -3.84 -2.16
N ILE A 72 -3.24 -2.76 -1.78
CA ILE A 72 -3.24 -1.49 -2.50
C ILE A 72 -2.10 -0.63 -1.95
N TYR A 73 -1.17 -0.23 -2.81
CA TYR A 73 -0.05 0.61 -2.44
C TYR A 73 -0.30 2.06 -2.85
N ILE A 74 -0.15 2.97 -1.90
CA ILE A 74 -0.22 4.42 -2.14
C ILE A 74 1.21 4.97 -2.04
N LEU A 75 1.74 5.42 -3.17
CA LEU A 75 3.15 5.74 -3.35
C LEU A 75 3.39 7.24 -3.27
N HIS A 76 4.36 7.64 -2.46
CA HIS A 76 4.95 8.95 -2.59
C HIS A 76 5.76 9.00 -3.90
N PRO A 77 5.73 10.11 -4.68
CA PRO A 77 6.40 10.19 -5.98
C PRO A 77 7.88 9.76 -5.99
N ASN A 78 8.60 10.01 -4.90
CA ASN A 78 10.01 9.64 -4.74
C ASN A 78 10.28 8.12 -4.78
N TYR A 79 9.26 7.27 -4.61
CA TYR A 79 9.40 5.80 -4.59
C TYR A 79 8.78 5.12 -5.81
N LEU A 80 8.08 5.86 -6.68
CA LEU A 80 7.35 5.27 -7.81
C LEU A 80 8.27 4.50 -8.77
N GLU A 81 9.40 5.09 -9.16
CA GLU A 81 10.33 4.45 -10.10
C GLU A 81 11.07 3.26 -9.49
N GLU A 82 11.22 3.23 -8.17
CA GLU A 82 11.75 2.07 -7.46
C GLU A 82 10.71 0.96 -7.39
N PHE A 83 9.46 1.30 -7.05
CA PHE A 83 8.34 0.38 -6.97
C PHE A 83 8.03 -0.31 -8.30
N LYS A 84 8.18 0.41 -9.43
CA LYS A 84 8.05 -0.16 -10.79
C LYS A 84 9.04 -1.26 -11.14
N LYS A 85 10.08 -1.46 -10.32
CA LYS A 85 11.04 -2.58 -10.45
C LYS A 85 10.56 -3.83 -9.71
N ALA A 86 9.28 -3.90 -9.35
CA ALA A 86 8.64 -5.07 -8.77
C ALA A 86 9.00 -6.35 -9.55
N THR A 87 9.18 -7.45 -8.83
CA THR A 87 9.52 -8.76 -9.38
C THR A 87 8.35 -9.42 -10.11
N VAL A 88 7.14 -8.87 -9.94
CA VAL A 88 5.92 -9.27 -10.63
C VAL A 88 5.33 -8.06 -11.38
N PRO A 89 4.55 -8.27 -12.44
CA PRO A 89 3.87 -7.18 -13.14
C PRO A 89 2.94 -6.39 -12.20
N ILE A 90 2.98 -5.06 -12.32
CA ILE A 90 2.15 -4.15 -11.53
C ILE A 90 1.35 -3.23 -12.46
N VAL A 91 0.23 -2.75 -11.95
CA VAL A 91 -0.59 -1.71 -12.57
C VAL A 91 -0.55 -0.50 -11.64
N CYS A 92 -0.11 0.64 -12.16
CA CYS A 92 -0.09 1.90 -11.44
C CYS A 92 -0.95 2.93 -12.15
N LEU A 93 -1.84 3.57 -11.40
CA LEU A 93 -2.76 4.61 -11.86
C LEU A 93 -2.76 5.76 -10.87
N LYS A 94 -3.14 6.95 -11.34
CA LYS A 94 -3.35 8.09 -10.46
C LYS A 94 -4.83 8.19 -10.10
N ILE A 95 -5.15 7.99 -8.82
CA ILE A 95 -6.52 8.03 -8.28
C ILE A 95 -6.59 9.16 -7.27
N ASP A 96 -7.48 10.13 -7.47
CA ASP A 96 -7.64 11.32 -6.62
C ASP A 96 -6.32 12.07 -6.34
N GLY A 97 -5.39 12.05 -7.30
CA GLY A 97 -4.08 12.69 -7.20
C GLY A 97 -2.99 11.85 -6.53
N PHE A 98 -3.28 10.62 -6.12
CA PHE A 98 -2.32 9.71 -5.49
C PHE A 98 -1.85 8.63 -6.47
N ASP A 99 -0.53 8.41 -6.54
CA ASP A 99 0.05 7.30 -7.28
C ASP A 99 -0.30 6.00 -6.57
N THR A 100 -1.20 5.22 -7.19
CA THR A 100 -1.80 4.02 -6.61
C THR A 100 -1.39 2.83 -7.44
N CYS A 101 -0.78 1.83 -6.82
CA CYS A 101 -0.29 0.64 -7.50
C CYS A 101 -0.83 -0.64 -6.85
N VAL A 102 -1.08 -1.64 -7.68
CA VAL A 102 -1.47 -3.01 -7.32
C VAL A 102 -0.72 -3.99 -8.22
N THR A 103 -0.71 -5.27 -7.88
CA THR A 103 -0.21 -6.29 -8.82
C THR A 103 -1.18 -6.45 -10.00
N GLU A 104 -0.68 -6.82 -11.17
CA GLU A 104 -1.55 -7.05 -12.33
C GLU A 104 -2.50 -8.24 -12.09
N ALA A 105 -2.07 -9.25 -11.33
CA ALA A 105 -2.88 -10.40 -10.98
C ALA A 105 -4.12 -10.00 -10.15
N SER A 106 -3.92 -9.20 -9.11
CA SER A 106 -5.02 -8.70 -8.28
C SER A 106 -5.95 -7.74 -9.03
N PHE A 107 -5.39 -6.92 -9.92
CA PHE A 107 -6.19 -6.02 -10.76
C PHE A 107 -7.15 -6.79 -11.67
N LYS A 108 -6.66 -7.85 -12.35
CA LYS A 108 -7.49 -8.71 -13.21
C LYS A 108 -8.58 -9.44 -12.43
N GLN A 109 -8.27 -9.88 -11.20
CA GLN A 109 -9.24 -10.52 -10.32
C GLN A 109 -10.36 -9.54 -9.94
N TRP A 110 -9.99 -8.32 -9.56
CA TRP A 110 -10.94 -7.26 -9.23
C TRP A 110 -11.81 -6.86 -10.42
N GLU A 111 -11.24 -6.69 -11.62
CA GLU A 111 -12.03 -6.40 -12.82
C GLU A 111 -13.06 -7.51 -13.11
N GLY A 112 -12.66 -8.77 -12.95
CA GLY A 112 -13.55 -9.92 -13.11
C GLY A 112 -14.69 -9.97 -12.09
N SER A 113 -14.48 -9.45 -10.87
CA SER A 113 -15.51 -9.42 -9.82
C SER A 113 -16.52 -8.27 -9.97
N GLN A 114 -16.23 -7.25 -10.77
CA GLN A 114 -17.18 -6.16 -11.08
C GLN A 114 -18.27 -6.54 -12.11
N HIS A 115 -18.16 -7.70 -12.76
CA HIS A 115 -19.05 -8.14 -13.84
C HIS A 115 -20.12 -9.17 -13.41
N TYR A 116 -20.32 -9.37 -12.11
CA TYR A 116 -21.32 -10.29 -11.54
C TYR A 116 -22.31 -9.58 -10.61
#